data_AF-A0A850SXH6-F1
#
_entry.id   AF-A0A850SXH6-F1
#
_cell.length_a   1.000
_cell.length_b   1.000
_cell.length_c   1.000
_cell.angle_alpha   90.00
_cell.angle_beta   90.00
_cell.angle_gamma   90.00
#
_symmetry.space_group_name_H-M   'P 1'
#
loop_
_entity.id
_entity.type
_entity.pdbx_description
1 polymer ?
#
loop_
_entity_poly.entity_id
_entity_poly.type
_entity_poly.pdbx_seq_one_letter_code
_entity_poly.pdbx_strand_id
1 'polypeptide(L)'
;MGPATVIRRILSIAGFSLSFGLMRMETILRVAWLPLTLLLVLDMATVFTILSIAVGRFVSFADVASYGEAQQALSALWSTAYMNNGALTVQVLLGSVALQLILISSFMAPLIRYAGLGERPTAGALRLAFGPDQARFIVAYLFSFLLLPAALLAPMAVTAFQVINFLSEVMSHYYASFPDSTSLHTYEIISASDRLAEQGRLWIYSLGVPVAAAAPFGLLAWLGLFLHFRPRGASDGAGAALRRAIGTLIAGGGVVAVFWLALMDVVPAPLRAGVEHIVAILALVVVIVLYGNIRFLPYSGIAVCRRSLSFRTNGRVTRGWRLLWVVAAVALILGMLGAAFVALNFLFQQAWLAINVLFSATLSATRLANSGEEGSWVLPVFLWSWNIFKILFHMFLSFLSYGVFAGLLGRLYRESDIEEA
;
A
#
# COMPACT_ATOMS: atom_id res chain seq x y z
N MET A 1 -4.55 31.03 -12.38
CA MET A 1 -4.21 30.79 -10.96
C MET A 1 -2.71 30.79 -10.83
N GLY A 2 -2.14 31.75 -10.08
CA GLY A 2 -0.69 31.84 -9.89
C GLY A 2 -0.13 30.74 -8.96
N PRO A 3 1.16 30.42 -9.04
CA PRO A 3 1.81 29.36 -8.24
C PRO A 3 1.61 29.52 -6.72
N ALA A 4 1.56 30.76 -6.21
CA ALA A 4 1.30 31.03 -4.79
C ALA A 4 -0.06 30.51 -4.30
N THR A 5 -1.10 30.57 -5.13
CA THR A 5 -2.44 30.05 -4.78
C THR A 5 -2.47 28.52 -4.69
N VAL A 6 -1.62 27.84 -5.47
CA VAL A 6 -1.48 26.40 -5.47
C VAL A 6 -0.80 25.93 -4.18
N ILE A 7 0.34 26.54 -3.83
CA ILE A 7 1.08 26.22 -2.61
C ILE A 7 0.21 26.43 -1.37
N ARG A 8 -0.53 27.56 -1.31
CA ARG A 8 -1.43 27.85 -0.19
C ARG A 8 -2.52 26.79 -0.01
N ARG A 9 -3.10 26.25 -1.09
CA ARG A 9 -4.10 25.18 -1.00
C ARG A 9 -3.50 23.87 -0.52
N ILE A 10 -2.32 23.48 -1.02
CA ILE A 10 -1.63 22.26 -0.58
C ILE A 10 -1.30 22.35 0.92
N LEU A 11 -0.72 23.47 1.38
CA LEU A 11 -0.42 23.71 2.79
C LEU A 11 -1.68 23.78 3.65
N SER A 12 -2.77 24.34 3.15
CA SER A 12 -4.07 24.36 3.85
C SER A 12 -4.61 22.94 4.06
N ILE A 13 -4.55 22.08 3.04
CA ILE A 13 -5.02 20.69 3.14
C ILE A 13 -4.14 19.90 4.11
N ALA A 14 -2.82 19.94 3.92
CA ALA A 14 -1.87 19.24 4.78
C ALA A 14 -1.92 19.75 6.22
N GLY A 15 -1.92 21.08 6.41
CA GLY A 15 -1.97 21.74 7.71
C GLY A 15 -3.26 21.43 8.47
N PHE A 16 -4.42 21.45 7.81
CA PHE A 16 -5.67 21.05 8.46
C PHE A 16 -5.65 19.58 8.88
N SER A 17 -5.14 18.69 8.02
CA SER A 17 -5.06 17.26 8.30
C SER A 17 -4.18 16.97 9.52
N LEU A 18 -2.99 17.59 9.58
CA LEU A 18 -2.06 17.51 10.71
C LEU A 18 -2.63 18.13 11.98
N SER A 19 -3.24 19.31 11.88
CA SER A 19 -3.87 19.99 13.01
C SER A 19 -5.01 19.17 13.59
N PHE A 20 -5.84 18.52 12.76
CA PHE A 20 -6.89 17.62 13.24
C PHE A 20 -6.29 16.43 14.00
N GLY A 21 -5.26 15.78 13.44
CA GLY A 21 -4.55 14.69 14.10
C GLY A 21 -3.97 15.09 15.46
N LEU A 22 -3.29 16.24 15.54
CA LEU A 22 -2.60 16.68 16.76
C LEU A 22 -3.55 17.27 17.82
N MET A 23 -4.43 18.20 17.42
CA MET A 23 -5.25 18.97 18.36
C MET A 23 -6.48 18.20 18.84
N ARG A 24 -6.92 17.18 18.10
CA ARG A 24 -8.08 16.35 18.49
C ARG A 24 -7.67 14.96 18.98
N MET A 25 -6.45 14.80 19.48
CA MET A 25 -5.95 13.51 19.97
C MET A 25 -6.84 12.87 21.04
N GLU A 26 -7.41 13.67 21.94
CA GLU A 26 -8.37 13.16 22.93
C GLU A 26 -9.62 12.56 22.26
N THR A 27 -10.16 13.23 21.24
CA THR A 27 -11.32 12.73 20.49
C THR A 27 -10.96 11.46 19.72
N ILE A 28 -9.79 11.44 19.09
CA ILE A 28 -9.31 10.29 18.34
C ILE A 28 -9.13 9.09 19.27
N LEU A 29 -8.48 9.29 20.41
CA LEU A 29 -8.28 8.25 21.41
C LEU A 29 -9.61 7.68 21.90
N ARG A 30 -10.57 8.54 22.26
CA ARG A 30 -11.90 8.10 22.74
C ARG A 30 -12.66 7.21 21.74
N VAL A 31 -12.47 7.45 20.44
CA VAL A 31 -13.22 6.77 19.37
C VAL A 31 -12.47 5.54 18.85
N ALA A 32 -11.13 5.62 18.76
CA ALA A 32 -10.32 4.62 18.08
C ALA A 32 -9.63 3.61 19.01
N TRP A 33 -9.53 3.86 20.33
CA TRP A 33 -8.70 3.01 21.20
C TRP A 33 -9.12 1.53 21.20
N LEU A 34 -10.42 1.22 21.33
CA LEU A 34 -10.90 -0.16 21.35
C LEU A 34 -10.76 -0.83 19.97
N PRO A 35 -11.25 -0.24 18.87
CA PRO A 35 -11.03 -0.81 17.55
C PRO A 35 -9.55 -1.04 17.22
N LEU A 36 -8.67 -0.11 17.60
CA LEU A 36 -7.25 -0.20 17.30
C LEU A 36 -6.54 -1.28 18.13
N THR A 37 -6.92 -1.44 19.39
CA THR A 37 -6.44 -2.58 20.20
C THR A 37 -6.94 -3.91 19.66
N LEU A 38 -8.21 -3.99 19.24
CA LEU A 38 -8.76 -5.18 18.58
C LEU A 38 -8.05 -5.47 17.24
N LEU A 39 -7.67 -4.44 16.47
CA LEU A 39 -6.88 -4.59 15.25
C LEU A 39 -5.50 -5.20 15.54
N LEU A 40 -4.82 -4.75 16.59
CA LEU A 40 -3.53 -5.31 17.00
C LEU A 40 -3.66 -6.79 17.40
N VAL A 41 -4.68 -7.12 18.19
CA VAL A 41 -4.96 -8.51 18.58
C VAL A 41 -5.28 -9.37 17.36
N LEU A 42 -6.08 -8.85 16.42
CA LEU A 42 -6.43 -9.54 15.18
C LEU A 42 -5.21 -9.80 14.30
N ASP A 43 -4.32 -8.80 14.17
CA ASP A 43 -3.08 -8.92 13.39
C ASP A 43 -2.17 -10.01 13.98
N MET A 44 -1.97 -9.97 15.30
CA MET A 44 -1.23 -11.01 16.03
C MET A 44 -1.86 -12.39 15.84
N ALA A 45 -3.17 -12.53 16.05
CA ALA A 45 -3.90 -13.78 15.87
C ALA A 45 -3.77 -14.31 14.44
N THR A 46 -3.82 -13.43 13.44
CA THR A 46 -3.69 -13.79 12.02
C THR A 46 -2.32 -14.38 11.74
N VAL A 47 -1.24 -13.71 12.17
CA VAL A 47 0.14 -14.18 11.96
C VAL A 47 0.36 -15.54 12.61
N PHE A 48 -0.01 -15.73 13.87
CA PHE A 48 0.17 -17.00 14.57
C PHE A 48 -0.70 -18.12 13.97
N THR A 49 -1.90 -17.79 13.48
CA THR A 49 -2.75 -18.78 12.79
C THR A 49 -2.10 -19.25 11.50
N ILE A 50 -1.60 -18.33 10.67
CA ILE A 50 -0.96 -18.72 9.40
C ILE A 50 0.35 -19.46 9.64
N LEU A 51 1.13 -19.06 10.65
CA LEU A 51 2.33 -19.78 11.06
C LEU A 51 1.99 -21.21 11.53
N SER A 52 0.89 -21.38 12.26
CA SER A 52 0.40 -22.71 12.67
C SER A 52 0.02 -23.59 11.48
N ILE A 53 -0.58 -23.02 10.43
CA ILE A 53 -0.87 -23.72 9.17
C ILE A 53 0.43 -24.13 8.48
N ALA A 54 1.42 -23.23 8.43
CA ALA A 54 2.70 -23.48 7.79
C ALA A 54 3.45 -24.65 8.44
N VAL A 55 3.48 -24.68 9.77
CA VAL A 55 4.20 -25.71 10.54
C VAL A 55 3.36 -26.98 10.73
N GLY A 56 2.04 -26.92 10.54
CA GLY A 56 1.13 -28.06 10.73
C GLY A 56 0.84 -28.40 12.20
N ARG A 57 1.19 -27.52 13.14
CA ARG A 57 0.88 -27.61 14.57
C ARG A 57 0.49 -26.26 15.12
N PHE A 58 -0.18 -26.21 16.26
CA PHE A 58 -0.45 -24.96 16.95
C PHE A 58 0.86 -24.28 17.37
N VAL A 59 1.06 -23.03 16.96
CA VAL A 59 2.20 -22.18 17.29
C VAL A 59 1.70 -20.98 18.10
N SER A 60 2.35 -20.70 19.22
CA SER A 60 1.96 -19.62 20.14
C SER A 60 3.17 -18.82 20.65
N PHE A 61 2.93 -17.88 21.58
CA PHE A 61 4.00 -17.16 22.28
C PHE A 61 4.92 -18.05 23.14
N ALA A 62 4.52 -19.31 23.40
CA ALA A 62 5.42 -20.28 24.02
C ALA A 62 6.49 -20.80 23.03
N ASP A 63 6.21 -20.78 21.73
CA ASP A 63 7.10 -21.27 20.68
C ASP A 63 7.97 -20.18 20.06
N VAL A 64 7.48 -18.93 20.06
CA VAL A 64 8.17 -17.77 19.46
C VAL A 64 8.22 -16.64 20.46
N ALA A 65 9.42 -16.16 20.77
CA ALA A 65 9.67 -15.24 21.88
C ALA A 65 9.09 -13.83 21.62
N SER A 66 8.88 -13.46 20.36
CA SER A 66 8.29 -12.16 20.01
C SER A 66 7.43 -12.17 18.76
N TYR A 67 6.52 -11.19 18.66
CA TYR A 67 5.72 -10.98 17.45
C TYR A 67 6.57 -10.65 16.22
N GLY A 68 7.68 -9.93 16.39
CA GLY A 68 8.59 -9.60 15.29
C GLY A 68 9.27 -10.85 14.70
N GLU A 69 9.69 -11.78 15.55
CA GLU A 69 10.20 -13.08 15.11
C GLU A 69 9.11 -13.89 14.40
N ALA A 70 7.87 -13.86 14.90
CA ALA A 70 6.75 -14.55 14.27
C ALA A 70 6.45 -14.01 12.86
N GLN A 71 6.53 -12.69 12.66
CA GLN A 71 6.38 -12.06 11.34
C GLN A 71 7.51 -12.46 10.38
N GLN A 72 8.76 -12.48 10.86
CA GLN A 72 9.91 -12.92 10.06
C GLN A 72 9.78 -14.39 9.68
N ALA A 73 9.44 -15.26 10.64
CA ALA A 73 9.21 -16.68 10.40
C ALA A 73 8.08 -16.92 9.39
N LEU A 74 6.97 -16.17 9.52
CA LEU A 74 5.87 -16.24 8.56
C LEU A 74 6.31 -15.82 7.16
N SER A 75 7.11 -14.75 7.03
CA SER A 75 7.60 -14.30 5.71
C SER A 75 8.44 -15.36 5.00
N ALA A 76 9.22 -16.14 5.76
CA ALA A 76 10.01 -17.24 5.24
C ALA A 76 9.16 -18.48 4.89
N LEU A 77 8.11 -18.74 5.67
CA LEU A 77 7.27 -19.94 5.55
C LEU A 77 5.96 -19.70 4.79
N TRP A 78 5.79 -18.53 4.17
CA TRP A 78 4.55 -18.15 3.47
C TRP A 78 4.19 -19.13 2.35
N SER A 79 5.16 -19.48 1.52
CA SER A 79 4.97 -20.44 0.42
C SER A 79 4.57 -21.81 0.96
N THR A 80 5.19 -22.25 2.06
CA THR A 80 4.86 -23.50 2.73
C THR A 80 3.43 -23.52 3.26
N ALA A 81 2.96 -22.43 3.90
CA ALA A 81 1.57 -22.30 4.34
C ALA A 81 0.59 -22.49 3.18
N TYR A 82 0.88 -21.82 2.05
CA TYR A 82 0.06 -21.90 0.85
C TYR A 82 0.09 -23.29 0.20
N MET A 83 1.25 -23.95 0.16
CA MET A 83 1.37 -25.29 -0.42
C MET A 83 0.73 -26.37 0.45
N ASN A 84 0.84 -26.27 1.79
CA ASN A 84 0.26 -27.24 2.71
C ASN A 84 -1.26 -27.14 2.76
N ASN A 85 -1.81 -25.92 2.88
CA ASN A 85 -3.24 -25.70 2.95
C ASN A 85 -3.63 -24.31 2.43
N GLY A 86 -3.52 -24.13 1.11
CA GLY A 86 -3.78 -22.85 0.45
C GLY A 86 -5.21 -22.35 0.65
N ALA A 87 -6.20 -23.23 0.65
CA ALA A 87 -7.60 -22.86 0.87
C ALA A 87 -7.81 -22.25 2.27
N LEU A 88 -7.31 -22.90 3.31
CA LEU A 88 -7.44 -22.40 4.68
C LEU A 88 -6.62 -21.11 4.90
N THR A 89 -5.41 -21.05 4.33
CA THR A 89 -4.56 -19.84 4.38
C THR A 89 -5.27 -18.63 3.77
N VAL A 90 -5.89 -18.80 2.59
CA VAL A 90 -6.65 -17.74 1.93
C VAL A 90 -7.90 -17.37 2.73
N GLN A 91 -8.61 -18.34 3.31
CA GLN A 91 -9.79 -18.07 4.15
C GLN A 91 -9.44 -17.24 5.39
N VAL A 92 -8.36 -17.58 6.08
CA VAL A 92 -7.87 -16.82 7.25
C VAL A 92 -7.50 -15.40 6.85
N LEU A 93 -6.81 -15.23 5.73
CA LEU A 93 -6.43 -13.91 5.23
C LEU A 93 -7.66 -13.05 4.86
N LEU A 94 -8.61 -13.62 4.11
CA LEU A 94 -9.84 -12.92 3.73
C LEU A 94 -10.70 -12.58 4.97
N GLY A 95 -10.80 -13.50 5.93
CA GLY A 95 -11.49 -13.27 7.20
C GLY A 95 -10.84 -12.15 8.01
N SER A 96 -9.51 -12.15 8.09
CA SER A 96 -8.76 -11.08 8.75
C SER A 96 -8.97 -9.73 8.08
N VAL A 97 -8.85 -9.64 6.74
CA VAL A 97 -9.10 -8.41 5.98
C VAL A 97 -10.53 -7.89 6.19
N ALA A 98 -11.53 -8.78 6.19
CA ALA A 98 -12.92 -8.40 6.44
C ALA A 98 -13.13 -7.83 7.84
N LEU A 99 -12.58 -8.48 8.87
CA LEU A 99 -12.64 -8.02 10.25
C LEU A 99 -11.88 -6.70 10.45
N GLN A 100 -10.69 -6.57 9.84
CA GLN A 100 -9.92 -5.33 9.87
C GLN A 100 -10.72 -4.18 9.26
N LEU A 101 -11.38 -4.40 8.12
CA LEU A 101 -12.18 -3.39 7.46
C LEU A 101 -13.39 -2.96 8.31
N ILE A 102 -14.03 -3.90 9.01
CA ILE A 102 -15.11 -3.62 9.97
C ILE A 102 -14.57 -2.78 11.14
N LEU A 103 -13.43 -3.15 11.71
CA LEU A 103 -12.83 -2.43 12.83
C LEU A 103 -12.37 -1.02 12.41
N ILE A 104 -11.67 -0.89 11.29
CA ILE A 104 -11.21 0.40 10.74
C ILE A 104 -12.39 1.33 10.49
N SER A 105 -13.42 0.82 9.82
CA SER A 105 -14.60 1.62 9.48
C SER A 105 -15.37 2.11 10.73
N SER A 106 -15.36 1.34 11.82
CA SER A 106 -16.07 1.68 13.06
C SER A 106 -15.57 2.97 13.73
N PHE A 107 -14.29 3.32 13.55
CA PHE A 107 -13.74 4.59 14.05
C PHE A 107 -13.46 5.60 12.93
N MET A 108 -13.14 5.16 11.72
CA MET A 108 -12.86 6.08 10.61
C MET A 108 -14.09 6.85 10.18
N ALA A 109 -15.25 6.21 10.06
CA ALA A 109 -16.49 6.89 9.67
C ALA A 109 -16.85 8.08 10.61
N PRO A 110 -16.90 7.93 11.94
CA PRO A 110 -17.15 9.06 12.83
C PRO A 110 -16.03 10.11 12.80
N LEU A 111 -14.75 9.71 12.74
CA LEU A 111 -13.63 10.66 12.66
C LEU A 111 -13.71 11.55 11.41
N ILE A 112 -14.07 10.97 10.26
CA ILE A 112 -14.28 11.70 9.01
C ILE A 112 -15.39 12.74 9.18
N ARG A 113 -16.49 12.41 9.85
CA ARG A 113 -17.59 13.36 10.12
C ARG A 113 -17.18 14.47 11.06
N TYR A 114 -16.40 14.17 12.11
CA TYR A 114 -15.84 15.19 12.99
C TYR A 114 -14.91 16.16 12.25
N ALA A 115 -14.10 15.65 11.31
CA ALA A 115 -13.23 16.47 10.48
C ALA A 115 -14.00 17.27 9.41
N GLY A 116 -14.92 16.62 8.70
CA GLY A 116 -15.63 17.18 7.55
C GLY A 116 -16.81 18.07 7.94
N LEU A 117 -17.72 17.56 8.77
CA LEU A 117 -18.93 18.27 9.19
C LEU A 117 -18.74 19.10 10.47
N GLY A 118 -17.63 18.91 11.18
CA GLY A 118 -17.39 19.60 12.46
C GLY A 118 -18.31 19.11 13.58
N GLU A 119 -18.88 17.91 13.45
CA GLU A 119 -19.72 17.30 14.47
C GLU A 119 -18.98 17.19 15.80
N ARG A 120 -19.71 17.36 16.91
CA ARG A 120 -19.16 17.21 18.25
C ARG A 120 -19.14 15.73 18.64
N PRO A 121 -18.08 15.24 19.29
CA PRO A 121 -18.08 13.90 19.84
C PRO A 121 -19.19 13.80 20.90
N THR A 122 -19.89 12.67 20.90
CA THR A 122 -20.87 12.36 21.96
C THR A 122 -20.14 12.21 23.29
N ALA A 123 -20.77 12.64 24.38
CA ALA A 123 -20.19 12.51 25.72
C ALA A 123 -20.12 11.03 26.15
N GLY A 124 -19.01 10.62 26.78
CA GLY A 124 -18.81 9.26 27.28
C GLY A 124 -17.75 8.46 26.50
N ALA A 125 -17.45 7.28 27.02
CA ALA A 125 -16.59 6.30 26.35
C ALA A 125 -17.46 5.33 25.53
N LEU A 126 -17.09 5.13 24.27
CA LEU A 126 -17.51 4.06 23.36
C LEU A 126 -18.96 3.99 22.91
N ARG A 127 -19.12 4.09 21.58
CA ARG A 127 -19.86 3.07 20.84
C ARG A 127 -18.98 2.64 19.69
N LEU A 128 -18.77 1.33 19.50
CA LEU A 128 -18.42 0.82 18.18
C LEU A 128 -19.56 1.27 17.27
N ALA A 129 -19.30 2.26 16.42
CA ALA A 129 -20.33 2.87 15.61
C ALA A 129 -20.67 1.93 14.46
N PHE A 130 -21.46 0.89 14.77
CA PHE A 130 -22.08 0.04 13.77
C PHE A 130 -23.29 0.75 13.20
N GLY A 131 -23.32 0.95 11.89
CA GLY A 131 -24.44 1.62 11.27
C GLY A 131 -24.26 1.92 9.79
N PRO A 132 -25.24 2.64 9.21
CA PRO A 132 -25.25 2.95 7.78
C PRO A 132 -24.00 3.71 7.31
N ASP A 133 -23.42 4.56 8.14
CA ASP A 133 -22.20 5.33 7.79
C ASP A 133 -20.96 4.44 7.69
N GLN A 134 -20.89 3.40 8.53
CA GLN A 134 -19.83 2.40 8.46
C GLN A 134 -19.95 1.59 7.16
N ALA A 135 -21.16 1.11 6.83
CA ALA A 135 -21.40 0.40 5.58
C ALA A 135 -21.07 1.28 4.36
N ARG A 136 -21.43 2.57 4.40
CA ARG A 136 -21.06 3.53 3.36
C ARG A 136 -19.54 3.68 3.24
N PHE A 137 -18.83 3.80 4.35
CA PHE A 137 -17.38 3.86 4.34
C PHE A 137 -16.78 2.58 3.73
N ILE A 138 -17.23 1.41 4.17
CA ILE A 138 -16.77 0.10 3.67
C ILE A 138 -16.99 0.01 2.16
N VAL A 139 -18.21 0.23 1.69
CA VAL A 139 -18.55 0.12 0.26
C VAL A 139 -17.79 1.15 -0.56
N ALA A 140 -17.70 2.41 -0.09
CA ALA A 140 -16.98 3.45 -0.79
C ALA A 140 -15.46 3.21 -0.79
N TYR A 141 -14.89 2.71 0.31
CA TYR A 141 -13.48 2.36 0.41
C TYR A 141 -13.12 1.17 -0.47
N LEU A 142 -13.92 0.09 -0.45
CA LEU A 142 -13.77 -1.04 -1.36
C LEU A 142 -13.93 -0.62 -2.82
N PHE A 143 -14.84 0.31 -3.12
CA PHE A 143 -14.96 0.86 -4.45
C PHE A 143 -13.70 1.63 -4.85
N SER A 144 -13.19 2.50 -3.98
CA SER A 144 -11.96 3.27 -4.26
C SER A 144 -10.72 2.39 -4.36
N PHE A 145 -10.63 1.34 -3.53
CA PHE A 145 -9.44 0.50 -3.37
C PHE A 145 -9.45 -0.75 -4.24
N LEU A 146 -10.59 -1.45 -4.40
CA LEU A 146 -10.67 -2.71 -5.13
C LEU A 146 -11.24 -2.58 -6.53
N LEU A 147 -12.12 -1.62 -6.82
CA LEU A 147 -12.79 -1.62 -8.13
C LEU A 147 -11.79 -1.39 -9.28
N LEU A 148 -10.87 -0.44 -9.11
CA LEU A 148 -9.83 -0.16 -10.11
C LEU A 148 -8.83 -1.29 -10.24
N PRO A 149 -8.27 -1.83 -9.13
CA PRO A 149 -7.48 -3.03 -9.19
C PRO A 149 -8.22 -4.23 -9.78
N ALA A 150 -9.45 -4.53 -9.40
CA ALA A 150 -10.19 -5.65 -9.96
C ALA A 150 -10.50 -5.47 -11.44
N ALA A 151 -10.89 -4.27 -11.88
CA ALA A 151 -11.22 -3.99 -13.28
C ALA A 151 -9.99 -3.95 -14.20
N LEU A 152 -8.78 -3.75 -13.66
CA LEU A 152 -7.54 -3.64 -14.44
C LEU A 152 -6.56 -4.79 -14.13
N LEU A 153 -6.21 -4.99 -12.86
CA LEU A 153 -5.33 -6.09 -12.44
C LEU A 153 -5.91 -7.46 -12.76
N ALA A 154 -7.21 -7.71 -12.56
CA ALA A 154 -7.71 -9.07 -12.80
C ALA A 154 -7.64 -9.44 -14.29
N PRO A 155 -8.11 -8.60 -15.24
CA PRO A 155 -7.89 -8.85 -16.67
C PRO A 155 -6.41 -8.90 -17.04
N MET A 156 -5.58 -8.01 -16.51
CA MET A 156 -4.14 -8.01 -16.80
C MET A 156 -3.42 -9.24 -16.27
N ALA A 157 -3.75 -9.69 -15.05
CA ALA A 157 -3.17 -10.87 -14.42
C ALA A 157 -3.64 -12.14 -15.13
N VAL A 158 -4.90 -12.21 -15.55
CA VAL A 158 -5.40 -13.30 -16.39
C VAL A 158 -4.68 -13.31 -17.73
N THR A 159 -4.58 -12.16 -18.41
CA THR A 159 -3.83 -12.07 -19.68
C THR A 159 -2.37 -12.46 -19.48
N ALA A 160 -1.71 -11.98 -18.43
CA ALA A 160 -0.33 -12.32 -18.13
C ALA A 160 -0.17 -13.82 -17.84
N PHE A 161 -1.06 -14.41 -17.04
CA PHE A 161 -1.07 -15.84 -16.74
C PHE A 161 -1.26 -16.67 -18.01
N GLN A 162 -2.22 -16.28 -18.87
CA GLN A 162 -2.46 -16.96 -20.15
C GLN A 162 -1.27 -16.82 -21.10
N VAL A 163 -0.64 -15.63 -21.16
CA VAL A 163 0.58 -15.40 -21.96
C VAL A 163 1.74 -16.23 -21.42
N ILE A 164 1.95 -16.28 -20.11
CA ILE A 164 3.02 -17.08 -19.49
C ILE A 164 2.79 -18.57 -19.76
N ASN A 165 1.56 -19.07 -19.60
CA ASN A 165 1.24 -20.47 -19.91
C ASN A 165 1.46 -20.79 -21.38
N PHE A 166 0.98 -19.92 -22.28
CA PHE A 166 1.20 -20.07 -23.71
C PHE A 166 2.69 -20.08 -24.05
N LEU A 167 3.48 -19.15 -23.50
CA LEU A 167 4.93 -19.11 -23.70
C LEU A 167 5.60 -20.36 -23.13
N SER A 168 5.20 -20.81 -21.94
CA SER A 168 5.73 -22.03 -21.33
C SER A 168 5.45 -23.25 -22.20
N GLU A 169 4.23 -23.38 -22.71
CA GLU A 169 3.83 -24.48 -23.59
C GLU A 169 4.63 -24.46 -24.89
N VAL A 170 4.64 -23.32 -25.60
CA VAL A 170 5.36 -23.15 -26.87
C VAL A 170 6.87 -23.40 -26.71
N MET A 171 7.46 -22.89 -25.63
CA MET A 171 8.91 -22.98 -25.39
C MET A 171 9.34 -24.37 -24.89
N SER A 172 8.41 -25.15 -24.33
CA SER A 172 8.66 -26.52 -23.85
C SER A 172 8.63 -27.59 -24.95
N HIS A 173 8.21 -27.24 -26.17
CA HIS A 173 8.24 -28.18 -27.29
C HIS A 173 9.67 -28.48 -27.73
N TYR A 174 9.95 -29.76 -27.97
CA TYR A 174 11.22 -30.23 -28.51
C TYR A 174 11.09 -30.52 -30.00
N TYR A 175 12.09 -30.12 -30.77
CA TYR A 175 12.17 -30.40 -32.20
C TYR A 175 13.42 -31.21 -32.50
N ALA A 176 13.29 -32.19 -33.40
CA ALA A 176 14.45 -32.79 -34.04
C ALA A 176 15.04 -31.78 -35.05
N SER A 177 16.29 -31.42 -34.85
CA SER A 177 17.08 -30.63 -35.79
C SER A 177 18.12 -31.52 -36.45
N PHE A 178 18.34 -31.30 -37.74
CA PHE A 178 19.37 -31.98 -38.51
C PHE A 178 20.44 -30.95 -38.87
N PRO A 179 21.48 -30.77 -38.03
CA PRO A 179 22.53 -29.78 -38.25
C PRO A 179 23.32 -30.04 -39.54
N ASP A 180 23.39 -31.29 -40.00
CA ASP A 180 23.95 -31.66 -41.30
C ASP A 180 22.82 -31.98 -42.29
N SER A 181 22.67 -31.14 -43.31
CA SER A 181 21.66 -31.32 -44.36
C SER A 181 21.89 -32.57 -45.23
N THR A 182 23.08 -33.19 -45.15
CA THR A 182 23.45 -34.36 -45.94
C THR A 182 23.33 -35.70 -45.19
N SER A 183 23.06 -35.66 -43.87
CA SER A 183 22.99 -36.85 -43.03
C SER A 183 21.72 -36.88 -42.17
N LEU A 184 20.86 -37.86 -42.43
CA LEU A 184 19.67 -38.15 -41.61
C LEU A 184 20.01 -38.84 -40.27
N HIS A 185 21.28 -39.22 -40.06
CA HIS A 185 21.71 -39.97 -38.87
C HIS A 185 22.20 -39.07 -37.73
N THR A 186 22.47 -37.80 -38.00
CA THR A 186 22.84 -36.79 -37.00
C THR A 186 21.64 -35.91 -36.72
N TYR A 187 20.84 -36.30 -35.73
CA TYR A 187 19.77 -35.46 -35.20
C TYR A 187 20.10 -35.00 -33.79
N GLU A 188 19.79 -33.75 -33.49
CA GLU A 188 19.86 -33.18 -32.16
C GLU A 188 18.45 -32.78 -31.72
N ILE A 189 18.10 -33.11 -30.48
CA ILE A 189 16.83 -32.69 -29.89
C ILE A 189 17.07 -31.32 -29.28
N ILE A 190 16.68 -30.27 -30.01
CA ILE A 190 16.78 -28.90 -29.51
C ILE A 190 15.41 -28.43 -29.03
N SER A 191 15.42 -27.62 -27.98
CA SER A 191 14.21 -26.97 -27.50
C SER A 191 13.72 -25.92 -28.50
N ALA A 192 12.42 -25.60 -28.46
CA ALA A 192 11.85 -24.49 -29.22
C ALA A 192 12.56 -23.17 -28.90
N SER A 193 13.00 -22.97 -27.66
CA SER A 193 13.71 -21.76 -27.24
C SER A 193 15.07 -21.60 -27.92
N ASP A 194 15.84 -22.67 -27.99
CA ASP A 194 17.18 -22.65 -28.57
C ASP A 194 17.10 -22.44 -30.08
N ARG A 195 16.14 -23.12 -30.74
CA ARG A 195 15.87 -22.93 -32.17
C ARG A 195 15.43 -21.49 -32.49
N LEU A 196 14.60 -20.88 -31.65
CA LEU A 196 14.17 -19.49 -31.83
C LEU A 196 15.30 -18.49 -31.53
N ALA A 197 16.22 -18.82 -30.62
CA ALA A 197 17.42 -18.04 -30.35
C ALA A 197 18.38 -18.07 -31.54
N GLU A 198 18.64 -19.24 -32.12
CA GLU A 198 19.46 -19.41 -33.33
C GLU A 198 18.90 -18.65 -34.53
N GLN A 199 17.57 -18.60 -34.66
CA GLN A 199 16.89 -17.84 -35.71
C GLN A 199 16.81 -16.33 -35.43
N GLY A 200 17.30 -15.85 -34.28
CA GLY A 200 17.19 -14.46 -33.86
C GLY A 200 15.74 -13.99 -33.65
N ARG A 201 14.81 -14.92 -33.41
CA ARG A 201 13.36 -14.65 -33.25
C ARG A 201 12.88 -14.73 -31.81
N LEU A 202 13.75 -15.12 -30.88
CA LEU A 202 13.43 -15.23 -29.46
C LEU A 202 12.80 -13.94 -28.89
N TRP A 203 13.27 -12.77 -29.34
CA TRP A 203 12.77 -11.46 -28.91
C TRP A 203 11.26 -11.28 -29.16
N ILE A 204 10.68 -11.92 -30.18
CA ILE A 204 9.25 -11.82 -30.48
C ILE A 204 8.45 -12.41 -29.32
N TYR A 205 8.91 -13.53 -28.77
CA TYR A 205 8.22 -14.25 -27.71
C TYR A 205 8.61 -13.74 -26.31
N SER A 206 9.87 -13.36 -26.10
CA SER A 206 10.35 -12.87 -24.80
C SER A 206 9.98 -11.41 -24.51
N LEU A 207 9.87 -10.58 -25.54
CA LEU A 207 9.54 -9.15 -25.41
C LEU A 207 8.26 -8.78 -26.16
N GLY A 208 8.14 -9.18 -27.43
CA GLY A 208 7.05 -8.75 -28.31
C GLY A 208 5.67 -9.14 -27.79
N VAL A 209 5.47 -10.41 -27.44
CA VAL A 209 4.20 -10.94 -26.93
C VAL A 209 3.79 -10.29 -25.60
N PRO A 210 4.66 -10.21 -24.56
CA PRO A 210 4.32 -9.50 -23.33
C PRO A 210 3.98 -8.01 -23.53
N VAL A 211 4.74 -7.30 -24.37
CA VAL A 211 4.49 -5.88 -24.66
C VAL A 211 3.18 -5.69 -25.41
N ALA A 212 2.90 -6.52 -26.42
CA ALA A 212 1.64 -6.49 -27.16
C ALA A 212 0.44 -6.76 -26.24
N ALA A 213 0.58 -7.67 -25.29
CA ALA A 213 -0.44 -7.95 -24.28
C ALA A 213 -0.67 -6.78 -23.31
N ALA A 214 0.37 -6.02 -22.96
CA ALA A 214 0.29 -4.86 -22.08
C ALA A 214 -0.15 -3.56 -22.78
N ALA A 215 0.08 -3.45 -24.09
CA ALA A 215 -0.16 -2.23 -24.87
C ALA A 215 -1.60 -1.68 -24.79
N PRO A 216 -2.68 -2.51 -24.84
CA PRO A 216 -4.05 -2.00 -24.69
C PRO A 216 -4.27 -1.30 -23.35
N PHE A 217 -3.69 -1.83 -22.26
CA PHE A 217 -3.82 -1.25 -20.93
C PHE A 217 -3.03 0.05 -20.80
N GLY A 218 -1.82 0.11 -21.37
CA GLY A 218 -1.03 1.34 -21.45
C GLY A 218 -1.75 2.43 -22.25
N LEU A 219 -2.39 2.06 -23.36
CA LEU A 219 -3.16 2.98 -24.21
C LEU A 219 -4.40 3.50 -23.48
N LEU A 220 -5.17 2.64 -22.81
CA LEU A 220 -6.32 3.04 -22.00
C LEU A 220 -5.92 3.97 -20.86
N ALA A 221 -4.82 3.67 -20.18
CA ALA A 221 -4.27 4.52 -19.12
C ALA A 221 -3.87 5.89 -19.65
N TRP A 222 -3.12 5.92 -20.76
CA TRP A 222 -2.72 7.16 -21.40
C TRP A 222 -3.93 7.98 -21.87
N LEU A 223 -4.94 7.34 -22.47
CA LEU A 223 -6.17 7.98 -22.91
C LEU A 223 -6.95 8.56 -21.72
N GLY A 224 -6.98 7.85 -20.59
CA GLY A 224 -7.51 8.33 -19.32
C GLY A 224 -6.80 9.61 -18.83
N LEU A 225 -5.47 9.63 -18.85
CA LEU A 225 -4.66 10.80 -18.49
C LEU A 225 -4.90 11.97 -19.47
N PHE A 226 -4.94 11.68 -20.78
CA PHE A 226 -5.17 12.67 -21.84
C PHE A 226 -6.53 13.36 -21.70
N LEU A 227 -7.59 12.58 -21.45
CA LEU A 227 -8.93 13.12 -21.22
C LEU A 227 -9.00 13.89 -19.88
N HIS A 228 -8.25 13.46 -18.88
CA HIS A 228 -8.24 14.07 -17.56
C HIS A 228 -7.57 15.46 -17.56
N PHE A 229 -6.39 15.59 -18.16
CA PHE A 229 -5.64 16.85 -18.19
C PHE A 229 -6.14 17.80 -19.29
N ARG A 230 -7.45 18.10 -19.32
CA ARG A 230 -8.00 19.15 -20.18
C ARG A 230 -7.87 20.52 -19.48
N PRO A 231 -6.98 21.42 -19.92
CA PRO A 231 -6.89 22.76 -19.34
C PRO A 231 -8.21 23.51 -19.53
N ARG A 232 -8.83 23.97 -18.42
CA ARG A 232 -9.99 24.85 -18.46
C ARG A 232 -9.60 26.16 -19.14
N GLY A 233 -10.27 26.51 -20.24
CA GLY A 233 -10.06 27.78 -20.95
C GLY A 233 -8.96 27.78 -22.02
N ALA A 234 -8.37 26.64 -22.37
CA ALA A 234 -7.53 26.56 -23.57
C ALA A 234 -8.40 26.51 -24.83
N SER A 235 -8.01 27.23 -25.88
CA SER A 235 -8.68 27.14 -27.18
C SER A 235 -8.64 25.69 -27.69
N ASP A 236 -9.79 25.17 -28.07
CA ASP A 236 -9.96 23.81 -28.62
C ASP A 236 -9.39 23.74 -30.06
N GLY A 237 -8.08 23.91 -30.19
CA GLY A 237 -7.35 23.76 -31.46
C GLY A 237 -6.55 22.46 -31.51
N ALA A 238 -6.35 21.90 -32.71
CA ALA A 238 -5.58 20.68 -32.93
C ALA A 238 -4.16 20.74 -32.32
N GLY A 239 -3.50 21.91 -32.38
CA GLY A 239 -2.18 22.13 -31.77
C GLY A 239 -2.18 22.14 -30.23
N ALA A 240 -3.30 22.44 -29.57
CA ALA A 240 -3.43 22.31 -28.12
C ALA A 240 -3.65 20.84 -27.71
N ALA A 241 -4.45 20.10 -28.49
CA ALA A 241 -4.65 18.67 -28.30
C ALA A 241 -3.35 17.88 -28.47
N LEU A 242 -2.54 18.20 -29.50
CA LEU A 242 -1.25 17.56 -29.74
C LEU A 242 -0.25 17.82 -28.60
N ARG A 243 -0.11 19.08 -28.16
CA ARG A 243 0.77 19.42 -27.02
C ARG A 243 0.34 18.70 -25.74
N ARG A 244 -0.95 18.52 -25.50
CA ARG A 244 -1.47 17.73 -24.38
C ARG A 244 -1.15 16.24 -24.54
N ALA A 245 -1.35 15.68 -25.73
CA ALA A 245 -1.04 14.28 -26.03
C ALA A 245 0.43 13.98 -25.71
N ILE A 246 1.34 14.80 -26.23
CA ILE A 246 2.78 14.69 -25.99
C ILE A 246 3.10 14.90 -24.50
N GLY A 247 2.55 15.95 -23.87
CA GLY A 247 2.83 16.24 -22.46
C GLY A 247 2.36 15.13 -21.52
N THR A 248 1.18 14.56 -21.74
CA THR A 248 0.64 13.44 -20.94
C THR A 248 1.37 12.13 -21.22
N LEU A 249 1.85 11.91 -22.45
CA LEU A 249 2.69 10.77 -22.78
C LEU A 249 4.05 10.85 -22.08
N ILE A 250 4.74 11.99 -22.17
CA ILE A 250 6.06 12.19 -21.53
C ILE A 250 5.94 12.11 -20.02
N ALA A 251 4.97 12.81 -19.42
CA ALA A 251 4.77 12.77 -17.98
C ALA A 251 4.36 11.38 -17.48
N GLY A 252 3.42 10.72 -18.17
CA GLY A 252 3.00 9.35 -17.83
C GLY A 252 4.14 8.35 -17.96
N GLY A 253 4.88 8.40 -19.07
CA GLY A 253 6.03 7.54 -19.32
C GLY A 253 7.16 7.77 -18.31
N GLY A 254 7.43 9.02 -17.95
CA GLY A 254 8.41 9.37 -16.91
C GLY A 254 8.04 8.79 -15.54
N VAL A 255 6.77 8.86 -15.14
CA VAL A 255 6.31 8.26 -13.87
C VAL A 255 6.46 6.73 -13.90
N VAL A 256 6.07 6.08 -14.99
CA VAL A 256 6.24 4.63 -15.16
C VAL A 256 7.72 4.23 -15.10
N ALA A 257 8.60 5.01 -15.74
CA ALA A 257 10.04 4.77 -15.71
C ALA A 257 10.63 4.87 -14.30
N VAL A 258 10.18 5.84 -13.49
CA VAL A 258 10.60 5.95 -12.08
C VAL A 258 10.17 4.73 -11.28
N PHE A 259 8.93 4.27 -11.42
CA PHE A 259 8.46 3.06 -10.75
C PHE A 259 9.19 1.80 -11.23
N TRP A 260 9.49 1.73 -12.53
CA TRP A 260 10.26 0.64 -13.10
C TRP A 260 11.67 0.58 -12.49
N LEU A 261 12.39 1.69 -12.45
CA LEU A 261 13.71 1.77 -11.80
C LEU A 261 13.65 1.36 -10.33
N ALA A 262 12.66 1.87 -9.57
CA ALA A 262 12.49 1.54 -8.17
C ALA A 262 12.19 0.04 -7.94
N LEU A 263 11.39 -0.58 -8.80
CA LEU A 263 11.11 -2.02 -8.72
C LEU A 263 12.34 -2.86 -9.11
N MET A 264 13.11 -2.41 -10.10
CA MET A 264 14.33 -3.07 -10.54
C MET A 264 15.41 -3.13 -9.47
N ASP A 265 15.49 -2.12 -8.61
CA ASP A 265 16.41 -2.13 -7.47
C ASP A 265 16.12 -3.26 -6.47
N VAL A 266 14.87 -3.68 -6.36
CA VAL A 266 14.44 -4.79 -5.48
C VAL A 266 14.68 -6.16 -6.11
N VAL A 267 14.80 -6.24 -7.45
CA VAL A 267 15.09 -7.50 -8.14
C VAL A 267 16.57 -7.85 -7.98
N PRO A 268 16.91 -9.06 -7.50
CA PRO A 268 18.31 -9.52 -7.43
C PRO A 268 19.01 -9.42 -8.78
N ALA A 269 20.25 -8.92 -8.80
CA ALA A 269 21.07 -8.78 -10.00
C ALA A 269 21.04 -9.98 -10.97
N PRO A 270 21.15 -11.25 -10.53
CA PRO A 270 21.16 -12.39 -11.46
C PRO A 270 19.82 -12.61 -12.19
N LEU A 271 18.72 -12.05 -11.69
CA LEU A 271 17.38 -12.22 -12.29
C LEU A 271 16.99 -11.06 -13.20
N ARG A 272 17.67 -9.91 -13.12
CA ARG A 272 17.26 -8.65 -13.79
C ARG A 272 17.09 -8.84 -15.29
N ALA A 273 18.10 -9.36 -15.98
CA ALA A 273 18.12 -9.50 -17.44
C ALA A 273 16.96 -10.33 -18.03
N GLY A 274 16.31 -11.19 -17.23
CA GLY A 274 15.19 -12.02 -17.68
C GLY A 274 13.80 -11.49 -17.32
N VAL A 275 13.69 -10.51 -16.41
CA VAL A 275 12.40 -10.01 -15.91
C VAL A 275 12.15 -8.55 -16.24
N GLU A 276 13.05 -7.88 -16.95
CA GLU A 276 12.99 -6.42 -17.14
C GLU A 276 11.65 -5.92 -17.68
N HIS A 277 11.11 -6.66 -18.66
CA HIS A 277 9.86 -6.34 -19.32
C HIS A 277 8.64 -6.64 -18.43
N ILE A 278 8.72 -7.70 -17.62
CA ILE A 278 7.70 -8.04 -16.62
C ILE A 278 7.63 -6.94 -15.55
N VAL A 279 8.80 -6.47 -15.11
CA VAL A 279 8.90 -5.37 -14.14
C VAL A 279 8.38 -4.05 -14.74
N ALA A 280 8.62 -3.79 -16.03
CA ALA A 280 8.08 -2.61 -16.70
C ALA A 280 6.54 -2.64 -16.80
N ILE A 281 5.96 -3.80 -17.11
CA ILE A 281 4.51 -4.01 -17.11
C ILE A 281 3.96 -3.83 -15.69
N LEU A 282 4.63 -4.39 -14.68
CA LEU A 282 4.24 -4.22 -13.28
C LEU A 282 4.31 -2.75 -12.85
N ALA A 283 5.33 -2.00 -13.27
CA ALA A 283 5.44 -0.57 -13.00
C ALA A 283 4.27 0.22 -13.60
N LEU A 284 3.92 -0.06 -14.86
CA LEU A 284 2.76 0.54 -15.51
C LEU A 284 1.47 0.25 -14.71
N VAL A 285 1.29 -1.00 -14.32
CA VAL A 285 0.16 -1.45 -13.51
C VAL A 285 0.06 -0.69 -12.19
N VAL A 286 1.17 -0.63 -11.46
CA VAL A 286 1.25 0.08 -10.17
C VAL A 286 0.86 1.54 -10.35
N VAL A 287 1.36 2.21 -11.39
CA VAL A 287 1.02 3.61 -11.68
C VAL A 287 -0.47 3.80 -11.95
N ILE A 288 -1.08 2.90 -12.73
CA ILE A 288 -2.52 2.99 -13.03
C ILE A 288 -3.36 2.79 -11.76
N VAL A 289 -3.00 1.80 -10.95
CA VAL A 289 -3.68 1.52 -9.68
C VAL A 289 -3.54 2.69 -8.71
N LEU A 290 -2.34 3.25 -8.58
CA LEU A 290 -2.09 4.43 -7.73
C LEU A 290 -2.87 5.65 -8.22
N TYR A 291 -2.88 5.91 -9.53
CA TYR A 291 -3.67 6.99 -10.12
C TYR A 291 -5.16 6.82 -9.80
N GLY A 292 -5.69 5.62 -9.98
CA GLY A 292 -7.06 5.29 -9.65
C GLY A 292 -7.38 5.49 -8.17
N ASN A 293 -6.56 4.92 -7.29
CA ASN A 293 -6.71 5.03 -5.84
C ASN A 293 -6.72 6.50 -5.38
N ILE A 294 -5.77 7.32 -5.85
CA ILE A 294 -5.72 8.74 -5.49
C ILE A 294 -6.94 9.49 -6.01
N ARG A 295 -7.43 9.14 -7.21
CA ARG A 295 -8.60 9.78 -7.81
C ARG A 295 -9.88 9.50 -7.03
N PHE A 296 -10.05 8.27 -6.55
CA PHE A 296 -11.23 7.86 -5.78
C PHE A 296 -11.03 7.96 -4.26
N LEU A 297 -9.85 8.36 -3.78
CA LEU A 297 -9.58 8.57 -2.36
C LEU A 297 -10.65 9.43 -1.65
N PRO A 298 -11.07 10.60 -2.20
CA PRO A 298 -12.05 11.45 -1.53
C PRO A 298 -13.45 10.83 -1.45
N TYR A 299 -13.75 9.82 -2.27
CA TYR A 299 -15.08 9.22 -2.39
C TYR A 299 -15.56 8.63 -1.06
N SER A 300 -14.67 7.97 -0.32
CA SER A 300 -14.96 7.42 1.01
C SER A 300 -15.37 8.51 2.01
N GLY A 301 -14.66 9.64 2.00
CA GLY A 301 -14.98 10.80 2.85
C GLY A 301 -16.31 11.45 2.49
N ILE A 302 -16.55 11.67 1.20
CA ILE A 302 -17.78 12.29 0.69
C ILE A 302 -19.00 11.40 0.97
N ALA A 303 -18.87 10.08 0.74
CA ALA A 303 -19.97 9.14 0.94
C ALA A 303 -20.46 9.11 2.39
N VAL A 304 -19.52 9.19 3.34
CA VAL A 304 -19.81 9.25 4.77
C VAL A 304 -20.42 10.60 5.14
N CYS A 305 -19.83 11.72 4.73
CA CYS A 305 -20.33 13.06 5.08
C CYS A 305 -21.70 13.39 4.46
N ARG A 306 -21.93 13.03 3.18
CA ARG A 306 -23.22 13.25 2.49
C ARG A 306 -24.26 12.17 2.76
N ARG A 307 -23.90 11.09 3.47
CA ARG A 307 -24.73 9.90 3.71
C ARG A 307 -25.30 9.29 2.41
N SER A 308 -24.55 9.34 1.31
CA SER A 308 -24.98 8.86 -0.01
C SER A 308 -23.88 8.07 -0.71
N LEU A 309 -24.26 7.01 -1.43
CA LEU A 309 -23.38 6.21 -2.30
C LEU A 309 -23.58 6.55 -3.79
N SER A 310 -24.32 7.62 -4.12
CA SER A 310 -24.59 7.97 -5.52
C SER A 310 -23.32 8.41 -6.25
N PHE A 311 -22.84 7.56 -7.17
CA PHE A 311 -21.67 7.83 -8.00
C PHE A 311 -21.82 9.09 -8.86
N ARG A 312 -23.04 9.39 -9.33
CA ARG A 312 -23.31 10.54 -10.20
C ARG A 312 -23.07 11.88 -9.49
N THR A 313 -23.44 12.01 -8.23
CA THR A 313 -23.23 13.23 -7.44
C THR A 313 -21.82 13.25 -6.86
N ASN A 314 -21.39 12.16 -6.23
CA ASN A 314 -20.13 12.11 -5.49
C ASN A 314 -18.90 11.97 -6.42
N GLY A 315 -19.07 11.35 -7.59
CA GLY A 315 -18.02 11.22 -8.61
C GLY A 315 -17.85 12.46 -9.49
N ARG A 316 -18.84 13.37 -9.55
CA ARG A 316 -18.67 14.69 -10.17
C ARG A 316 -17.76 15.57 -9.33
N VAL A 317 -17.93 15.49 -8.02
CA VAL A 317 -17.09 16.18 -7.05
C VAL A 317 -15.65 15.74 -7.22
N THR A 318 -15.34 14.43 -7.20
CA THR A 318 -13.95 13.97 -7.41
C THR A 318 -13.40 14.32 -8.78
N ARG A 319 -14.25 14.65 -9.78
CA ARG A 319 -13.81 15.02 -11.13
C ARG A 319 -13.17 16.42 -11.22
N GLY A 320 -13.65 17.37 -10.41
CA GLY A 320 -13.22 18.78 -10.40
C GLY A 320 -11.83 19.02 -9.79
N TRP A 321 -11.35 18.06 -9.00
CA TRP A 321 -10.11 18.15 -8.27
C TRP A 321 -8.93 18.10 -9.22
N ARG A 322 -8.03 19.09 -9.09
CA ARG A 322 -6.72 18.98 -9.73
C ARG A 322 -5.92 17.93 -8.98
N LEU A 323 -5.86 16.73 -9.56
CA LEU A 323 -5.21 15.54 -8.99
C LEU A 323 -3.81 15.85 -8.44
N LEU A 324 -3.04 16.69 -9.14
CA LEU A 324 -1.70 17.13 -8.71
C LEU A 324 -1.68 17.77 -7.32
N TRP A 325 -2.74 18.47 -6.91
CA TRP A 325 -2.82 19.07 -5.57
C TRP A 325 -3.09 18.03 -4.49
N VAL A 326 -3.97 17.07 -4.77
CA VAL A 326 -4.24 15.95 -3.85
C VAL A 326 -3.00 15.10 -3.71
N VAL A 327 -2.34 14.77 -4.83
CA VAL A 327 -1.06 14.05 -4.84
C VAL A 327 -0.02 14.80 -4.02
N ALA A 328 0.16 16.11 -4.26
CA ALA A 328 1.14 16.90 -3.52
C ALA A 328 0.82 17.01 -2.02
N ALA A 329 -0.46 17.17 -1.65
CA ALA A 329 -0.87 17.20 -0.25
C ALA A 329 -0.67 15.85 0.44
N VAL A 330 -1.05 14.75 -0.22
CA VAL A 330 -0.83 13.38 0.27
C VAL A 330 0.66 13.10 0.40
N ALA A 331 1.46 13.42 -0.62
CA ALA A 331 2.91 13.25 -0.59
C ALA A 331 3.57 14.08 0.52
N LEU A 332 3.11 15.32 0.74
CA LEU A 332 3.59 16.15 1.83
C LEU A 332 3.26 15.55 3.21
N ILE A 333 2.02 15.08 3.40
CA ILE A 333 1.60 14.42 4.64
C ILE A 333 2.41 13.14 4.87
N LEU A 334 2.53 12.27 3.87
CA LEU A 334 3.29 11.03 3.95
C LEU A 334 4.78 11.31 4.19
N GLY A 335 5.34 12.32 3.53
CA GLY A 335 6.72 12.76 3.75
C GLY A 335 6.95 13.25 5.18
N MET A 336 6.03 14.03 5.74
CA MET A 336 6.11 14.50 7.13
C MET A 336 5.96 13.35 8.13
N LEU A 337 4.99 12.46 7.94
CA LEU A 337 4.80 11.28 8.80
C LEU A 337 5.99 10.32 8.70
N GLY A 338 6.52 10.11 7.49
CA GLY A 338 7.71 9.29 7.25
C GLY A 338 8.97 9.88 7.87
N ALA A 339 9.21 11.18 7.71
CA ALA A 339 10.32 11.87 8.36
C ALA A 339 10.21 11.80 9.89
N ALA A 340 8.99 11.99 10.44
CA ALA A 340 8.74 11.81 11.86
C ALA A 340 9.04 10.38 12.31
N PHE A 341 8.56 9.37 11.58
CA PHE A 341 8.82 7.97 11.89
C PHE A 341 10.33 7.63 11.87
N VAL A 342 11.07 8.11 10.87
CA VAL A 342 12.53 7.90 10.78
C VAL A 342 13.25 8.59 11.93
N ALA A 343 12.94 9.87 12.20
CA ALA A 343 13.53 10.62 13.31
C ALA A 343 13.24 9.94 14.66
N LEU A 344 12.02 9.42 14.85
CA LEU A 344 11.62 8.71 16.04
C LEU A 344 12.37 7.39 16.20
N ASN A 345 12.47 6.56 15.15
CA ASN A 345 13.23 5.31 15.22
C ASN A 345 14.70 5.57 15.54
N PHE A 346 15.28 6.62 14.96
CA PHE A 346 16.64 7.05 15.29
C PHE A 346 16.74 7.43 16.78
N LEU A 347 15.82 8.25 17.31
CA LEU A 347 15.78 8.60 18.73
C LEU A 347 15.61 7.38 19.64
N PHE A 348 14.78 6.41 19.26
CA PHE A 348 14.60 5.16 20.00
C PHE A 348 15.88 4.31 20.02
N GLN A 349 16.62 4.26 18.92
CA GLN A 349 17.93 3.58 18.89
C GLN A 349 18.94 4.28 19.80
N GLN A 350 19.01 5.61 19.77
CA GLN A 350 19.91 6.36 20.65
C GLN A 350 19.53 6.21 22.13
N ALA A 351 18.23 6.28 22.44
CA ALA A 351 17.73 6.03 23.78
C ALA A 351 18.07 4.62 24.25
N TRP A 352 17.92 3.61 23.40
CA TRP A 352 18.29 2.23 23.71
C TRP A 352 19.79 2.07 24.02
N LEU A 353 20.66 2.73 23.26
CA LEU A 353 22.10 2.74 23.54
C LEU A 353 22.40 3.38 24.89
N ALA A 354 21.83 4.55 25.17
CA ALA A 354 21.99 5.23 26.45
C ALA A 354 21.48 4.39 27.63
N ILE A 355 20.35 3.72 27.44
CA ILE A 355 19.77 2.77 28.40
C ILE A 355 20.74 1.62 28.69
N ASN A 356 21.35 1.01 27.68
CA ASN A 356 22.28 -0.10 27.90
C ASN A 356 23.53 0.34 28.66
N VAL A 357 24.01 1.57 28.43
CA VAL A 357 25.11 2.17 29.21
C VAL A 357 24.68 2.38 30.66
N LEU A 358 23.51 2.97 30.91
CA LEU A 358 22.97 3.16 32.26
C LEU A 358 22.75 1.82 32.98
N PHE A 359 22.29 0.81 32.26
CA PHE A 359 22.10 -0.54 32.79
C PHE A 359 23.44 -1.18 33.19
N SER A 360 24.44 -1.13 32.33
CA SER A 360 25.81 -1.62 32.64
C SER A 360 26.43 -0.91 33.85
N ALA A 361 26.23 0.41 33.94
CA ALA A 361 26.65 1.19 35.10
C ALA A 361 25.89 0.78 36.38
N THR A 362 24.59 0.48 36.28
CA THR A 362 23.76 0.04 37.40
C THR A 362 24.16 -1.36 37.89
N LEU A 363 24.49 -2.29 36.99
CA LEU A 363 25.05 -3.60 37.36
C LEU A 363 26.37 -3.45 38.11
N SER A 364 27.25 -2.58 37.61
CA SER A 364 28.55 -2.32 38.24
C SER A 364 28.37 -1.69 39.63
N ALA A 365 27.46 -0.72 39.78
CA ALA A 365 27.18 -0.06 41.04
C ALA A 365 26.50 -0.99 42.06
N THR A 366 25.53 -1.83 41.64
CA THR A 366 24.86 -2.80 42.52
C THR A 366 25.82 -3.88 42.99
N ARG A 367 26.71 -4.36 42.12
CA ARG A 367 27.76 -5.30 42.49
C ARG A 367 28.71 -4.74 43.56
N LEU A 368 29.01 -3.44 43.49
CA LEU A 368 29.82 -2.75 44.50
C LEU A 368 29.06 -2.51 45.81
N ALA A 369 27.76 -2.22 45.75
CA ALA A 369 26.94 -1.92 46.93
C ALA A 369 26.44 -3.17 47.68
N ASN A 370 26.15 -4.26 46.98
CA ASN A 370 25.56 -5.49 47.52
C ASN A 370 26.57 -6.64 47.61
N SER A 371 27.81 -6.34 48.01
CA SER A 371 28.81 -7.38 48.35
C SER A 371 29.08 -8.41 47.22
N GLY A 372 28.96 -8.00 45.95
CA GLY A 372 29.23 -8.86 44.79
C GLY A 372 28.00 -9.47 44.13
N GLU A 373 26.78 -9.27 44.66
CA GLU A 373 25.55 -9.71 43.98
C GLU A 373 25.15 -8.74 42.85
N GLU A 374 24.90 -9.28 41.66
CA GLU A 374 24.47 -8.51 40.50
C GLU A 374 22.96 -8.30 40.52
N GLY A 375 22.50 -7.06 40.28
CA GLY A 375 21.09 -6.69 40.17
C GLY A 375 20.41 -7.21 38.89
N SER A 376 20.51 -8.51 38.60
CA SER A 376 20.02 -9.14 37.37
C SER A 376 18.51 -8.97 37.14
N TRP A 377 17.73 -8.79 38.21
CA TRP A 377 16.29 -8.51 38.16
C TRP A 377 15.93 -7.14 37.56
N VAL A 378 16.87 -6.19 37.54
CA VAL A 378 16.65 -4.83 37.02
C VAL A 378 16.42 -4.87 35.49
N LEU A 379 17.12 -5.77 34.78
CA LEU A 379 17.02 -5.86 33.32
C LEU A 379 15.62 -6.26 32.85
N PRO A 380 15.00 -7.35 33.35
CA PRO A 380 13.63 -7.69 32.99
C PRO A 380 12.63 -6.56 33.26
N VAL A 381 12.66 -5.93 34.44
CA VAL A 381 11.72 -4.85 34.80
C VAL A 381 11.87 -3.65 33.86
N PHE A 382 13.11 -3.30 33.54
CA PHE A 382 13.39 -2.22 32.61
C PHE A 382 12.94 -2.56 31.18
N LEU A 383 13.25 -3.77 30.69
CA LEU A 383 12.80 -4.26 29.39
C LEU A 383 11.28 -4.23 29.26
N TRP A 384 10.57 -4.68 30.30
CA TRP A 384 9.11 -4.59 30.37
C TRP A 384 8.62 -3.15 30.28
N SER A 385 9.19 -2.24 31.08
CA SER A 385 8.81 -0.82 31.08
C SER A 385 9.07 -0.16 29.73
N TRP A 386 10.21 -0.46 29.10
CA TRP A 386 10.59 0.03 27.78
C TRP A 386 9.67 -0.50 26.68
N ASN A 387 9.29 -1.78 26.75
CA ASN A 387 8.34 -2.38 25.81
C ASN A 387 6.95 -1.78 25.96
N ILE A 388 6.46 -1.57 27.19
CA ILE A 388 5.18 -0.85 27.44
C ILE A 388 5.23 0.55 26.83
N PHE A 389 6.32 1.30 27.06
CA PHE A 389 6.50 2.63 26.49
C PHE A 389 6.48 2.60 24.95
N LYS A 390 7.20 1.67 24.31
CA LYS A 390 7.17 1.48 22.85
C LYS A 390 5.76 1.20 22.34
N ILE A 391 5.03 0.30 22.99
CA ILE A 391 3.66 -0.06 22.60
C ILE A 391 2.75 1.18 22.66
N LEU A 392 2.74 1.89 23.79
CA LEU A 392 1.94 3.11 23.96
C LEU A 392 2.31 4.18 22.93
N PHE A 393 3.61 4.31 22.62
CA PHE A 393 4.10 5.25 21.63
C PHE A 393 3.65 4.88 20.21
N HIS A 394 3.78 3.61 19.82
CA HIS A 394 3.30 3.15 18.52
C HIS A 394 1.78 3.29 18.40
N MET A 395 1.03 2.98 19.46
CA MET A 395 -0.40 3.24 19.50
C MET A 395 -0.72 4.73 19.29
N PHE A 396 0.01 5.63 19.96
CA PHE A 396 -0.13 7.08 19.77
C PHE A 396 0.13 7.49 18.32
N LEU A 397 1.20 6.98 17.70
CA LEU A 397 1.52 7.27 16.31
C LEU A 397 0.45 6.71 15.35
N SER A 398 -0.11 5.54 15.63
CA SER A 398 -1.22 4.99 14.85
C SER A 398 -2.47 5.86 14.98
N PHE A 399 -2.82 6.31 16.19
CA PHE A 399 -3.93 7.26 16.38
C PHE A 399 -3.70 8.56 15.60
N LEU A 400 -2.49 9.12 15.68
CA LEU A 400 -2.13 10.31 14.92
C LEU A 400 -2.30 10.06 13.42
N SER A 401 -1.79 8.95 12.89
CA SER A 401 -1.86 8.61 11.47
C SER A 401 -3.30 8.49 10.97
N TYR A 402 -4.16 7.76 11.71
CA TYR A 402 -5.59 7.65 11.38
C TYR A 402 -6.31 9.00 11.52
N GLY A 403 -5.97 9.79 12.54
CA GLY A 403 -6.49 11.13 12.73
C GLY A 403 -6.16 12.05 11.56
N VAL A 404 -4.89 12.06 11.12
CA VAL A 404 -4.44 12.83 9.96
C VAL A 404 -5.15 12.39 8.70
N PHE A 405 -5.33 11.08 8.50
CA PHE A 405 -6.05 10.54 7.35
C PHE A 405 -7.54 10.92 7.36
N ALA A 406 -8.22 10.86 8.51
CA ALA A 406 -9.59 11.33 8.66
C ALA A 406 -9.70 12.85 8.42
N GLY A 407 -8.72 13.62 8.91
CA GLY A 407 -8.59 15.05 8.68
C GLY A 407 -8.46 15.39 7.18
N LEU A 408 -7.65 14.61 6.46
CA LEU A 408 -7.52 14.70 5.01
C LEU A 408 -8.86 14.45 4.33
N LEU A 409 -9.51 13.31 4.57
CA LEU A 409 -10.80 12.99 3.97
C LEU A 409 -11.89 14.02 4.28
N GLY A 410 -11.93 14.52 5.52
CA GLY A 410 -12.85 15.58 5.94
C GLY A 410 -12.58 16.93 5.26
N ARG A 411 -11.31 17.32 5.11
CA ARG A 411 -10.95 18.53 4.36
C ARG A 411 -11.25 18.39 2.88
N LEU A 412 -10.99 17.20 2.33
CA LEU A 412 -11.33 16.90 0.95
C LEU A 412 -12.83 17.08 0.73
N TYR A 413 -13.68 16.58 1.63
CA TYR A 413 -15.12 16.84 1.58
C TYR A 413 -15.50 18.34 1.60
N ARG A 414 -14.84 19.18 2.41
CA ARG A 414 -15.15 20.62 2.48
C ARG A 414 -14.82 21.41 1.22
N GLU A 415 -13.67 21.15 0.62
CA GLU A 415 -13.30 21.78 -0.67
C GLU A 415 -14.23 21.34 -1.80
N SER A 416 -14.76 20.13 -1.68
CA SER A 416 -15.75 19.53 -2.56
C SER A 416 -17.04 20.35 -2.63
N ASP A 417 -17.53 20.83 -1.47
CA ASP A 417 -18.72 21.66 -1.38
C ASP A 417 -18.46 23.08 -1.91
N ILE A 418 -17.22 23.61 -1.77
CA ILE A 418 -16.82 24.92 -2.31
C ILE A 418 -16.78 24.91 -3.84
N GLU A 419 -16.45 23.77 -4.48
CA GLU A 419 -16.46 23.66 -5.94
C GLU A 419 -17.88 23.55 -6.56
N GLU A 420 -18.89 23.18 -5.75
CA GLU A 420 -20.29 23.12 -6.18
C GLU A 420 -21.03 24.46 -6.02
N ALA A 421 -20.57 25.33 -5.11
CA ALA A 421 -21.10 26.69 -4.88
C ALA A 421 -20.46 27.70 -5.84
#